data_AF-A0A0F9K3I3-F1
#
_entry.id   AF-A0A0F9K3I3-F1
#
_cell.length_a   1.000
_cell.length_b   1.000
_cell.length_c   1.000
_cell.angle_alpha   90.00
_cell.angle_beta   90.00
_cell.angle_gamma   90.00
#
_symmetry.space_group_name_H-M   'P 1'
#
loop_
_entity.id
_entity.type
_entity.pdbx_description
1 polymer ?
#
loop_
_entity_poly.entity_id
_entity_poly.type
_entity_poly.pdbx_seq_one_letter_code
_entity_poly.pdbx_strand_id
1 'polypeptide(L)' 'MGYALVIGSCCACGKPFSFNPVRVPSARDSTGERQPICKGCVDRANPERIAKGLPPITYAADAYTFCDEGEL' A
#
# COMPACT_ATOMS: atom_id res chain seq x y z
N MET A 1 4.69 -21.35 -12.56
CA MET A 1 4.45 -19.92 -12.34
C MET A 1 4.10 -19.77 -10.88
N GLY A 2 5.01 -19.21 -10.09
CA GLY A 2 4.77 -18.95 -8.68
C GLY A 2 4.16 -17.57 -8.48
N TYR A 3 3.55 -17.39 -7.32
CA TYR A 3 3.00 -16.11 -6.90
C TYR A 3 3.40 -15.85 -5.46
N ALA A 4 3.57 -14.57 -5.13
CA ALA A 4 3.84 -14.13 -3.78
C ALA A 4 2.75 -13.18 -3.31
N LEU A 5 2.38 -13.31 -2.04
CA LEU A 5 1.54 -12.34 -1.35
C LEU A 5 2.13 -12.13 0.03
N VAL A 6 2.12 -10.88 0.50
CA VAL A 6 2.57 -10.55 1.85
C VAL A 6 1.36 -10.22 2.70
N ILE A 7 1.30 -10.76 3.90
CA ILE A 7 0.32 -10.39 4.92
C ILE A 7 1.04 -9.52 5.94
N GLY A 8 0.52 -8.30 6.13
CA GLY A 8 1.08 -7.34 7.08
C GLY A 8 0.02 -6.36 7.57
N SER A 9 0.41 -5.46 8.46
CA SER A 9 -0.49 -4.48 9.06
C SER A 9 -0.36 -3.11 8.40
N CYS A 10 -1.49 -2.44 8.18
CA CYS A 10 -1.49 -1.08 7.64
C CYS A 10 -0.85 -0.12 8.64
N CYS A 11 0.12 0.68 8.19
CA CYS A 11 0.81 1.63 9.07
C CYS A 11 -0.10 2.76 9.59
N ALA A 12 -1.24 3.02 8.92
CA ALA A 12 -2.16 4.09 9.28
C ALA A 12 -3.33 3.65 10.18
N CYS A 13 -3.80 2.40 10.07
CA CYS A 13 -4.94 1.92 10.86
C CYS A 13 -4.70 0.60 11.63
N GLY A 14 -3.53 -0.02 11.46
CA GLY A 14 -3.13 -1.26 12.14
C GLY A 14 -3.84 -2.53 11.66
N LYS A 15 -4.83 -2.43 10.76
CA LYS A 15 -5.57 -3.61 10.28
C LYS A 15 -4.67 -4.53 9.45
N PRO A 16 -4.71 -5.86 9.67
CA PRO A 16 -4.02 -6.81 8.83
C PRO A 16 -4.68 -6.89 7.45
N PHE A 17 -3.86 -7.01 6.41
CA PHE A 17 -4.31 -7.18 5.03
C PHE A 17 -3.22 -7.86 4.19
N SER A 18 -3.63 -8.46 3.07
CA SER A 18 -2.73 -8.98 2.06
C SER A 18 -2.45 -7.93 0.99
N PHE A 19 -1.22 -7.89 0.46
CA PHE A 19 -0.85 -6.95 -0.59
C PHE A 19 0.31 -7.44 -1.46
N ASN A 20 0.48 -6.78 -2.62
CA ASN A 20 1.63 -6.95 -3.49
C ASN A 20 2.83 -6.19 -2.88
N PRO A 21 3.93 -6.88 -2.50
CA PRO A 21 5.05 -6.24 -1.79
C PRO A 21 5.77 -5.17 -2.61
N VAL A 22 5.68 -5.22 -3.94
CA VAL A 22 6.35 -4.29 -4.85
C VAL A 22 5.47 -3.05 -5.08
N ARG A 23 4.18 -3.28 -5.31
CA ARG A 23 3.23 -2.29 -5.86
C ARG A 23 2.32 -1.62 -4.82
N VAL A 24 2.29 -2.11 -3.58
CA VAL A 24 1.50 -1.49 -2.52
C VAL A 24 2.00 -0.06 -2.23
N PRO A 25 1.09 0.93 -2.07
CA PRO A 25 1.50 2.22 -1.56
C PRO A 25 2.06 2.06 -0.15
N SER A 26 3.20 2.68 0.11
CA SER A 26 3.94 2.56 1.37
C SER A 26 4.45 3.91 1.85
N ALA A 27 4.43 4.13 3.16
CA ALA A 27 5.19 5.21 3.81
C ALA A 27 6.54 4.67 4.30
N ARG A 28 7.52 5.53 4.55
CA ARG A 28 8.72 5.15 5.29
C ARG A 28 8.55 5.54 6.76
N ASP A 29 8.95 4.65 7.65
CA ASP A 29 9.02 4.96 9.09
C ASP A 29 10.32 5.68 9.45
N SER A 30 10.58 5.85 10.75
CA SER A 30 11.79 6.50 11.27
C SER A 30 13.08 5.72 11.00
N THR A 31 13.01 4.41 10.74
CA THR A 31 14.18 3.58 10.38
C THR A 31 14.41 3.58 8.87
N GLY A 32 13.45 4.12 8.10
CA GLY A 32 13.49 4.18 6.65
C GLY A 32 12.86 2.95 5.98
N GLU A 33 12.30 2.02 6.75
CA GLU A 33 11.64 0.82 6.25
C GLU A 33 10.29 1.16 5.62
N ARG A 34 9.95 0.46 4.52
CA ARG A 34 8.68 0.67 3.81
C ARG A 34 7.55 -0.02 4.57
N GLN A 35 6.62 0.78 5.07
CA GLN A 35 5.44 0.34 5.78
C GLN A 35 4.20 0.44 4.87
N PRO A 36 3.43 -0.64 4.71
CA PRO A 36 2.36 -0.72 3.71
C PRO A 36 1.09 0.02 4.16
N ILE A 37 0.34 0.59 3.19
CA ILE A 37 -0.91 1.32 3.43
C ILE A 37 -2.07 0.60 2.75
N CYS A 38 -3.10 0.24 3.53
CA CYS A 38 -4.27 -0.44 3.00
C CYS A 38 -5.16 0.49 2.15
N LYS A 39 -5.92 -0.12 1.24
CA LYS A 39 -6.83 0.58 0.32
C LYS A 39 -7.76 1.56 1.04
N GLY A 40 -8.40 1.11 2.12
CA GLY A 40 -9.34 1.94 2.88
C GLY A 40 -8.69 3.13 3.60
N CYS A 41 -7.38 3.12 3.84
CA CYS A 41 -6.66 4.29 4.34
C CYS A 41 -6.33 5.26 3.22
N VAL A 42 -5.93 4.76 2.05
CA VAL A 42 -5.70 5.60 0.86
C VAL A 42 -6.99 6.31 0.44
N ASP A 43 -8.09 5.56 0.30
CA ASP A 43 -9.38 6.08 -0.14
C ASP A 43 -9.92 7.16 0.80
N ARG A 44 -9.59 7.08 2.10
CA ARG A 44 -9.95 8.09 3.12
C ARG A 44 -9.03 9.31 3.11
N ALA A 45 -7.74 9.09 2.88
CA ALA A 45 -6.76 10.16 2.88
C ALA A 45 -6.83 11.03 1.62
N ASN A 46 -7.17 10.46 0.46
CA ASN A 46 -7.17 11.17 -0.81
C ASN A 46 -8.11 12.40 -0.85
N PRO A 47 -9.36 12.34 -0.34
CA PRO A 47 -10.22 13.53 -0.23
C PRO A 47 -9.58 14.65 0.58
N GLU A 48 -8.98 14.34 1.74
CA GLU A 48 -8.30 15.34 2.57
C GLU A 48 -7.06 15.92 1.90
N ARG A 49 -6.30 15.10 1.18
CA ARG A 49 -5.12 15.53 0.42
C ARG A 49 -5.52 16.50 -0.69
N ILE A 50 -6.54 16.16 -1.46
CA ILE A 50 -7.08 17.02 -2.52
C ILE A 50 -7.56 18.35 -1.95
N ALA A 51 -8.29 18.33 -0.83
CA ALA A 51 -8.75 19.55 -0.15
C ALA A 51 -7.59 20.46 0.32
N LYS A 52 -6.44 19.86 0.65
CA LYS A 52 -5.20 20.57 1.03
C LYS A 52 -4.31 20.94 -0.17
N GLY A 53 -4.75 20.69 -1.41
CA GLY A 53 -3.95 20.92 -2.62
C GLY A 53 -2.77 19.96 -2.78
N LEU A 54 -2.77 18.85 -2.06
CA LEU A 54 -1.75 17.80 -2.17
C LEU A 54 -2.15 16.77 -3.24
N PRO A 55 -1.18 16.19 -3.98
CA PRO A 55 -1.49 15.16 -4.96
C PRO A 55 -2.08 13.92 -4.29
N PRO A 56 -3.11 13.27 -4.85
CA PRO A 56 -3.67 12.04 -4.30
C PRO A 56 -2.64 10.91 -4.35
N ILE A 57 -2.75 9.96 -3.43
CA ILE A 57 -1.99 8.72 -3.44
C ILE A 57 -2.63 7.81 -4.50
N THR A 58 -1.87 7.48 -5.53
CA THR A 58 -2.25 6.52 -6.57
C THR A 58 -1.59 5.17 -6.30
N TYR A 59 -2.22 4.09 -6.76
CA TYR A 59 -1.70 2.73 -6.65
C TYR A 59 -2.10 1.93 -7.88
N ALA A 60 -1.28 0.93 -8.23
CA ALA A 60 -1.57 0.03 -9.33
C ALA A 60 -2.82 -0.83 -9.05
N ALA A 61 -3.52 -1.27 -10.09
CA ALA A 61 -4.75 -2.06 -9.94
C ALA A 61 -4.53 -3.37 -9.16
N ASP A 62 -3.32 -3.92 -9.25
CA ASP A 62 -2.85 -5.14 -8.60
C ASP A 62 -2.09 -4.90 -7.28
N ALA A 63 -2.09 -3.66 -6.75
CA ALA A 63 -1.41 -3.33 -5.49
C ALA A 63 -1.91 -4.14 -4.28
N TYR A 64 -3.16 -4.61 -4.34
CA TYR A 64 -3.81 -5.37 -3.27
C TYR A 64 -4.13 -6.82 -3.69
N THR A 65 -3.48 -7.33 -4.73
CA THR A 65 -3.57 -8.72 -5.18
C THR A 65 -2.24 -9.44 -5.02
N PHE A 66 -2.16 -10.69 -5.48
CA PHE A 66 -0.91 -11.43 -5.57
C PHE A 66 0.06 -10.76 -6.55
N CYS A 67 1.36 -10.93 -6.28
CA CYS A 67 2.48 -10.56 -7.14
C CYS A 67 2.91 -11.82 -7.90
N ASP A 68 3.23 -11.68 -9.18
CA ASP A 68 3.90 -12.77 -9.90
C ASP A 68 5.33 -12.92 -9.35
N GLU A 69 5.82 -14.16 -9.22
CA GLU A 69 7.16 -14.43 -8.71
C GLU A 69 8.26 -13.77 -9.56
N GLY A 70 8.04 -13.57 -10.87
CA GLY A 70 8.99 -12.88 -11.74
C GLY A 70 9.13 -11.37 -11.50
N GLU A 71 8.28 -10.78 -10.66
CA GLU A 71 8.33 -9.36 -10.30
C GLU A 71 9.02 -9.06 -8.96
N LEU A 72 9.38 -10.10 -8.19
CA LEU A 72 10.04 -9.99 -6.89
C LEU A 72 11.54 -9.65 -6.98
#